data_AF-A0AAV3XFZ1-F1
#
_entry.id   AF-A0AAV3XFZ1-F1
#
_cell.length_a   1.000
_cell.length_b   1.000
_cell.length_c   1.000
_cell.angle_alpha   90.00
_cell.angle_beta   90.00
_cell.angle_gamma   90.00
#
_symmetry.space_group_name_H-M   'P 1'
#
loop_
_entity.id
_entity.type
_entity.pdbx_description
1 polymer ?
#
loop_
_entity_poly.entity_id
_entity_poly.type
_entity_poly.pdbx_seq_one_letter_code
_entity_poly.pdbx_strand_id
1 'polypeptide(L)'
;MCEHGKVDAMYRAIKVRIYPTDEQEAYLTQCFGNTRWLWNYMLNATTTAYKETGRGLSKAAMDKLLPGLKKEYEWLGLAYSQVLQRVTFNLSSAFVNFFEGRAKFPNFKSKHGKQSIQYPQNVKLIPRDSVIKFPGNLGMVKAVFHRELPDAKFTTVTRSKNADGRQLLFCLIRKTIR
;
A
#
# COMPACT_ATOMS: atom_id res chain seq x y z
N MET A 1 10.49 13.94 38.51
CA MET A 1 10.49 14.63 37.19
C MET A 1 10.81 13.58 36.15
N CYS A 2 9.79 13.07 35.43
CA CYS A 2 9.99 11.99 34.46
C CYS A 2 10.17 12.59 33.06
N GLU A 3 11.41 12.63 32.59
CA GLU A 3 11.75 12.94 31.20
C GLU A 3 11.22 11.83 30.29
N HIS A 4 10.20 12.15 29.49
CA HIS A 4 9.74 11.29 28.42
C HIS A 4 10.72 11.43 27.24
N GLY A 5 11.83 10.69 27.30
CA GLY A 5 12.75 10.55 26.17
C GLY A 5 12.00 10.02 24.95
N LYS A 6 11.88 10.85 23.90
CA LYS A 6 11.44 10.40 22.58
C LYS A 6 12.46 9.40 22.05
N VAL A 7 12.09 8.12 22.08
CA VAL A 7 12.88 7.06 21.45
C VAL A 7 12.74 7.23 19.94
N ASP A 8 13.77 7.80 19.29
CA ASP A 8 13.81 7.95 17.83
C ASP A 8 13.89 6.57 17.18
N ALA A 9 12.75 6.07 16.71
CA ALA A 9 12.68 4.82 15.98
C ALA A 9 13.31 5.00 14.59
N MET A 10 14.49 4.42 14.36
CA MET A 10 15.13 4.45 13.05
C MET A 10 14.48 3.41 12.12
N TYR A 11 13.79 3.89 11.08
CA TYR A 11 13.22 3.03 10.05
C TYR A 11 14.20 2.83 8.90
N ARG A 12 14.60 1.58 8.63
CA ARG A 12 15.43 1.24 7.45
C ARG A 12 14.60 0.51 6.40
N ALA A 13 14.58 1.05 5.19
CA ALA A 13 13.93 0.42 4.04
C ALA A 13 14.92 -0.49 3.30
N ILE A 14 14.59 -1.78 3.19
CA ILE A 14 15.33 -2.77 2.40
C ILE A 14 14.50 -3.08 1.14
N LYS A 15 15.10 -2.93 -0.04
CA LYS A 15 14.47 -3.28 -1.31
C LYS A 15 14.92 -4.68 -1.72
N VAL A 16 13.95 -5.53 -2.02
CA VAL A 16 14.13 -6.91 -2.48
C VAL A 16 13.50 -7.01 -3.86
N ARG A 17 14.19 -7.61 -4.82
CA ARG A 17 13.61 -7.86 -6.15
C ARG A 17 12.76 -9.13 -6.09
N ILE A 18 11.54 -9.05 -6.60
CA ILE A 18 10.63 -10.19 -6.71
C ILE A 18 10.49 -10.61 -8.18
N TYR A 19 10.27 -11.90 -8.38
CA TYR A 19 10.14 -12.55 -9.67
C TYR A 19 8.82 -13.33 -9.69
N PRO A 20 7.69 -12.63 -9.91
CA PRO A 20 6.40 -13.29 -10.04
C PRO A 20 6.32 -14.10 -11.33
N THR A 21 5.42 -15.10 -11.34
CA THR A 21 4.96 -15.74 -12.58
C THR A 21 4.07 -14.79 -13.39
N ASP A 22 3.79 -15.12 -14.64
CA ASP A 22 2.92 -14.30 -15.51
C ASP A 22 1.52 -14.10 -14.91
N GLU A 23 0.95 -15.15 -14.31
CA GLU A 23 -0.32 -15.07 -13.59
C GLU A 23 -0.27 -14.12 -12.39
N GLN A 24 0.83 -14.17 -11.62
CA GLN A 24 1.05 -13.28 -10.49
C GLN A 24 1.26 -11.83 -10.93
N GLU A 25 1.95 -11.60 -12.06
CA GLU A 25 2.12 -10.26 -12.63
C GLU A 25 0.79 -9.69 -13.13
N ALA A 26 -0.05 -10.51 -13.78
CA ALA A 26 -1.40 -10.14 -14.18
C ALA A 26 -2.24 -9.76 -12.95
N TYR A 27 -2.22 -10.58 -11.90
CA TYR A 27 -2.91 -10.29 -10.64
C TYR A 27 -2.41 -9.01 -9.97
N LEU A 28 -1.10 -8.80 -9.88
CA LEU A 28 -0.50 -7.58 -9.35
C LEU A 28 -0.93 -6.36 -10.18
N THR A 29 -0.95 -6.48 -11.50
CA THR A 29 -1.41 -5.43 -12.42
C THR A 29 -2.87 -5.07 -12.18
N GLN A 30 -3.74 -6.06 -11.99
CA GLN A 30 -5.12 -5.84 -11.58
C GLN A 30 -5.19 -5.14 -10.22
N CYS A 31 -4.44 -5.60 -9.22
CA CYS A 31 -4.38 -4.97 -7.90
C CYS A 31 -3.91 -3.50 -7.94
N PHE A 32 -2.92 -3.18 -8.78
CA PHE A 32 -2.51 -1.78 -9.02
C PHE A 32 -3.63 -0.96 -9.66
N GLY A 33 -4.42 -1.56 -10.56
CA GLY A 33 -5.63 -0.97 -11.13
C GLY A 33 -6.66 -0.66 -10.05
N ASN A 34 -7.01 -1.66 -9.24
CA ASN A 34 -8.00 -1.59 -8.17
C ASN A 34 -7.67 -0.50 -7.15
N THR A 35 -6.44 -0.51 -6.64
CA THR A 35 -6.00 0.45 -5.62
C THR A 35 -5.94 1.88 -6.15
N ARG A 36 -5.55 2.05 -7.42
CA ARG A 36 -5.56 3.36 -8.09
C ARG A 36 -6.97 3.88 -8.29
N TRP A 37 -7.88 3.03 -8.77
CA TRP A 37 -9.28 3.40 -8.94
C TRP A 37 -9.89 3.78 -7.59
N LEU A 38 -9.71 2.96 -6.56
CA LEU A 38 -10.25 3.21 -5.23
C LEU A 38 -9.73 4.53 -4.64
N TRP A 39 -8.44 4.83 -4.80
CA TRP A 39 -7.87 6.11 -4.39
C TRP A 39 -8.59 7.28 -5.07
N ASN A 40 -8.73 7.22 -6.40
CA ASN A 40 -9.35 8.28 -7.18
C ASN A 40 -10.84 8.45 -6.82
N TYR A 41 -11.56 7.34 -6.67
CA TYR A 41 -12.96 7.30 -6.27
C TYR A 41 -13.15 7.97 -4.90
N MET A 42 -12.38 7.56 -3.90
CA MET A 42 -12.49 8.10 -2.53
C MET A 42 -12.01 9.54 -2.43
N LEU A 43 -11.00 9.93 -3.19
CA LEU A 43 -10.55 11.32 -3.29
C LEU A 43 -11.67 12.21 -3.83
N ASN A 44 -12.33 11.78 -4.91
CA ASN A 44 -13.47 12.49 -5.47
C ASN A 44 -14.62 12.57 -4.47
N ALA A 45 -15.05 11.44 -3.89
CA ALA A 45 -16.16 11.38 -2.93
C ALA A 45 -15.90 12.27 -1.70
N THR A 46 -14.67 12.25 -1.18
CA THR A 46 -14.27 13.09 -0.03
C THR A 46 -14.28 14.58 -0.40
N THR A 47 -13.82 14.92 -1.60
CA THR A 47 -13.78 16.31 -2.08
C THR A 47 -15.19 16.84 -2.32
N THR A 48 -16.08 16.03 -2.89
CA THR A 48 -17.50 16.39 -3.09
C THR A 48 -18.19 16.59 -1.74
N ALA A 49 -18.07 15.64 -0.81
CA ALA A 49 -18.64 15.77 0.53
C ALA A 49 -18.16 17.03 1.26
N TYR A 50 -16.87 17.38 1.10
CA TYR A 50 -16.32 18.60 1.69
C TYR A 50 -16.90 19.87 1.07
N LYS A 51 -17.12 19.91 -0.26
CA LYS A 51 -17.76 21.05 -0.93
C LYS A 51 -19.20 21.27 -0.48
N GLU A 52 -19.95 20.20 -0.23
CA GLU A 52 -21.36 20.26 0.14
C GLU A 52 -21.58 20.54 1.63
N THR A 53 -20.75 19.98 2.50
CA THR A 53 -20.99 19.97 3.96
C THR A 53 -19.91 20.70 4.78
N GLY A 54 -18.83 21.13 4.15
CA GLY A 54 -17.63 21.62 4.82
C GLY A 54 -16.82 20.53 5.54
N ARG A 55 -17.22 19.25 5.42
CA ARG A 55 -16.57 18.10 6.08
C ARG A 55 -16.28 16.98 5.08
N GLY A 56 -15.05 16.48 5.12
CA GLY A 56 -14.64 15.33 4.31
C GLY A 56 -15.06 14.00 4.94
N LEU A 57 -14.95 12.92 4.17
CA LEU A 57 -15.15 11.56 4.67
C LEU A 57 -14.02 11.16 5.62
N SER A 58 -14.39 10.65 6.80
CA SER A 58 -13.45 10.01 7.71
C SER A 58 -12.96 8.67 7.14
N LYS A 59 -11.84 8.16 7.66
CA LYS A 59 -11.36 6.81 7.32
C LYS A 59 -12.43 5.75 7.57
N ALA A 60 -13.14 5.84 8.70
CA ALA A 60 -14.21 4.91 9.04
C ALA A 60 -15.38 4.99 8.04
N ALA A 61 -15.74 6.21 7.59
CA ALA A 61 -16.76 6.40 6.57
C ALA A 61 -16.33 5.79 5.22
N MET A 62 -15.09 6.04 4.78
CA MET A 62 -14.56 5.43 3.55
C MET A 62 -14.54 3.90 3.61
N ASP A 63 -14.14 3.32 4.75
CA ASP A 63 -14.14 1.87 4.93
C ASP A 63 -15.55 1.27 4.91
N LYS A 64 -16.55 1.99 5.44
CA LYS A 64 -17.95 1.56 5.42
C LYS A 64 -18.53 1.51 4.00
N LEU A 65 -17.98 2.29 3.07
CA LEU A 65 -18.37 2.24 1.66
C LEU A 65 -17.77 1.04 0.91
N LEU A 66 -16.64 0.48 1.37
CA LEU A 66 -15.94 -0.60 0.67
C LEU A 66 -16.81 -1.85 0.41
N PRO A 67 -17.61 -2.37 1.35
CA PRO A 67 -18.48 -3.52 1.08
C PRO A 67 -19.49 -3.26 -0.05
N GLY A 68 -20.08 -2.07 -0.10
CA GLY A 68 -21.01 -1.69 -1.18
C GLY A 68 -20.31 -1.62 -2.52
N LEU A 69 -19.14 -0.95 -2.57
CA LEU A 69 -18.34 -0.84 -3.79
C LEU A 69 -17.87 -2.20 -4.31
N LYS A 70 -17.59 -3.17 -3.44
CA LYS A 70 -17.22 -4.52 -3.87
C LYS A 70 -18.39 -5.31 -4.48
N LYS A 71 -19.63 -5.00 -4.08
CA LYS A 71 -20.82 -5.61 -4.67
C LYS A 71 -21.13 -4.99 -6.03
N GLU A 72 -20.93 -3.68 -6.17
CA GLU A 72 -21.14 -2.97 -7.43
C GLU A 72 -20.02 -3.24 -8.45
N TYR A 73 -18.78 -3.31 -7.96
CA TYR A 73 -17.57 -3.53 -8.75
C TYR A 73 -16.87 -4.81 -8.31
N GLU A 74 -17.32 -5.96 -8.81
CA GLU A 74 -16.80 -7.28 -8.41
C GLU A 74 -15.28 -7.40 -8.58
N TRP A 75 -14.73 -6.79 -9.64
CA TRP A 75 -13.29 -6.76 -9.89
C TRP A 75 -12.50 -6.08 -8.76
N LEU A 76 -13.12 -5.19 -7.96
CA LEU A 76 -12.49 -4.57 -6.79
C LEU A 76 -12.26 -5.62 -5.68
N GLY A 77 -13.17 -6.59 -5.57
CA GLY A 77 -13.12 -7.69 -4.61
C GLY A 77 -11.96 -8.65 -4.82
N LEU A 78 -11.36 -8.68 -6.01
CA LEU A 78 -10.17 -9.49 -6.32
C LEU A 78 -8.95 -9.08 -5.51
N ALA A 79 -8.85 -7.80 -5.12
CA ALA A 79 -7.75 -7.32 -4.32
C ALA A 79 -7.93 -7.70 -2.85
N TYR A 80 -6.83 -8.08 -2.18
CA TYR A 80 -6.85 -8.40 -0.75
C TYR A 80 -7.47 -7.25 0.07
N SER A 81 -8.45 -7.58 0.92
CA SER A 81 -9.27 -6.59 1.64
C SER A 81 -8.46 -5.54 2.39
N GLN A 82 -7.35 -5.96 2.99
CA GLN A 82 -6.49 -5.08 3.77
C GLN A 82 -5.63 -4.17 2.90
N VAL A 83 -5.34 -4.55 1.66
CA VAL A 83 -4.71 -3.66 0.68
C VAL A 83 -5.66 -2.49 0.38
N LEU A 84 -6.96 -2.76 0.20
CA LEU A 84 -7.97 -1.72 -0.04
C LEU A 84 -8.15 -0.80 1.18
N GLN A 85 -8.24 -1.37 2.39
CA GLN A 85 -8.28 -0.59 3.64
C GLN A 85 -7.01 0.24 3.85
N ARG A 86 -5.87 -0.22 3.33
CA ARG A 86 -4.64 0.56 3.39
C ARG A 86 -4.68 1.76 2.43
N VAL A 87 -5.41 1.67 1.32
CA VAL A 87 -5.64 2.82 0.41
C VAL A 87 -6.44 3.91 1.12
N THR A 88 -7.56 3.57 1.75
CA THR A 88 -8.40 4.53 2.50
C THR A 88 -7.63 5.14 3.68
N PHE A 89 -6.83 4.34 4.39
CA PHE A 89 -5.92 4.84 5.44
C PHE A 89 -4.93 5.86 4.89
N ASN A 90 -4.22 5.54 3.80
CA ASN A 90 -3.23 6.43 3.21
C ASN A 90 -3.86 7.74 2.71
N LEU A 91 -5.08 7.69 2.17
CA LEU A 91 -5.81 8.89 1.75
C LEU A 91 -6.21 9.76 2.95
N SER A 92 -6.71 9.14 4.02
CA SER A 92 -7.02 9.86 5.26
C SER A 92 -5.78 10.53 5.84
N SER A 93 -4.63 9.84 5.90
CA SER A 93 -3.37 10.44 6.33
C SER A 93 -2.92 11.59 5.41
N ALA A 94 -3.15 11.49 4.10
CA ALA A 94 -2.83 12.57 3.17
C ALA A 94 -3.66 13.82 3.43
N PHE A 95 -4.95 13.68 3.74
CA PHE A 95 -5.80 14.80 4.13
C PHE A 95 -5.36 15.41 5.47
N VAL A 96 -5.08 14.59 6.50
CA VAL A 96 -4.57 15.07 7.78
C VAL A 96 -3.30 15.90 7.58
N ASN A 97 -2.33 15.38 6.84
CA ASN A 97 -1.09 16.09 6.55
C ASN A 97 -1.32 17.39 5.76
N PHE A 98 -2.32 17.42 4.87
CA PHE A 98 -2.70 18.62 4.14
C PHE A 98 -3.29 19.70 5.07
N PHE A 99 -4.24 19.33 5.93
CA PHE A 99 -4.85 20.26 6.89
C PHE A 99 -3.86 20.79 7.93
N GLU A 100 -2.85 19.99 8.29
CA GLU A 100 -1.77 20.41 9.20
C GLU A 100 -0.65 21.18 8.48
N GLY A 101 -0.77 21.48 7.18
CA GLY A 101 0.24 22.22 6.41
C GLY A 101 1.54 21.45 6.14
N ARG A 102 1.58 20.14 6.44
CA ARG A 102 2.76 19.27 6.25
C ARG A 102 2.86 18.71 4.83
N ALA A 103 1.79 18.77 4.04
CA ALA A 103 1.75 18.28 2.67
C ALA A 103 0.80 19.10 1.78
N LYS A 104 0.95 18.97 0.46
CA LYS A 104 0.01 19.53 -0.52
C LYS A 104 -1.26 18.66 -0.61
N PHE A 105 -2.32 19.22 -1.20
CA PHE A 105 -3.57 18.50 -1.44
C PHE A 105 -3.32 17.19 -2.22
N PRO A 106 -3.98 16.07 -1.85
CA PRO A 106 -3.81 14.80 -2.54
C PRO A 106 -4.28 14.87 -4.00
N ASN A 107 -3.45 14.36 -4.92
CA ASN A 107 -3.77 14.34 -6.35
C ASN A 107 -4.35 12.99 -6.80
N PHE A 108 -5.07 13.02 -7.92
CA PHE A 108 -5.47 11.80 -8.63
C PHE A 108 -4.25 11.01 -9.10
N LYS A 109 -4.34 9.67 -9.01
CA LYS A 109 -3.30 8.74 -9.44
C LYS A 109 -3.47 8.37 -10.92
N SER A 110 -2.38 8.48 -11.69
CA SER A 110 -2.31 8.09 -13.10
C SER A 110 -1.89 6.61 -13.29
N LYS A 111 -2.25 6.01 -14.44
CA LYS A 111 -1.79 4.67 -14.85
C LYS A 111 -0.29 4.63 -15.14
N HIS A 112 0.22 5.73 -15.69
CA HIS A 112 1.55 5.82 -16.28
C HIS A 112 2.62 6.18 -15.24
N GLY A 113 2.20 6.65 -14.06
CA GLY A 113 3.09 6.96 -12.95
C GLY A 113 3.51 5.74 -12.12
N LYS A 114 4.13 6.02 -10.97
CA LYS A 114 4.52 5.01 -9.99
C LYS A 114 3.29 4.26 -9.46
N GLN A 115 3.35 2.93 -9.47
CA GLN A 115 2.30 2.09 -8.91
C GLN A 115 2.83 1.28 -7.73
N SER A 116 2.04 1.23 -6.65
CA SER A 116 2.42 0.55 -5.42
C SER A 116 1.18 0.08 -4.69
N ILE A 117 1.27 -1.11 -4.09
CA ILE A 117 0.29 -1.66 -3.16
C ILE A 117 0.98 -2.02 -1.85
N GLN A 118 0.26 -1.86 -0.74
CA GLN A 118 0.80 -2.07 0.59
C GLN A 118 0.09 -3.26 1.23
N TYR A 119 0.85 -4.27 1.62
CA TYR A 119 0.34 -5.39 2.41
C TYR A 119 0.66 -5.13 3.88
N PRO A 120 -0.34 -4.75 4.70
CA PRO A 120 -0.08 -4.35 6.08
C PRO A 120 0.32 -5.52 6.98
N GLN A 121 -0.19 -6.73 6.72
CA GLN A 121 0.10 -7.91 7.53
C GLN A 121 -0.05 -9.19 6.69
N ASN A 122 0.23 -10.33 7.33
CA ASN A 122 0.12 -11.68 6.74
C ASN A 122 1.08 -11.96 5.57
N VAL A 123 2.09 -11.12 5.39
CA VAL A 123 3.24 -11.42 4.52
C VAL A 123 4.26 -12.21 5.35
N LYS A 124 4.71 -13.35 4.84
CA LYS A 124 5.78 -14.15 5.45
C LYS A 124 6.98 -14.21 4.51
N LEU A 125 8.17 -13.91 5.04
CA LEU A 125 9.43 -14.08 4.33
C LEU A 125 9.93 -15.50 4.59
N ILE A 126 10.32 -16.21 3.53
CA ILE A 126 10.88 -17.56 3.61
C ILE A 126 12.26 -17.51 2.94
N PRO A 127 13.31 -17.01 3.64
CA PRO A 127 14.62 -16.79 3.03
C PRO A 127 15.26 -18.08 2.50
N ARG A 128 15.09 -19.21 3.20
CA ARG A 128 15.64 -20.52 2.80
C ARG A 128 15.19 -20.93 1.40
N ASP A 129 13.93 -20.67 1.08
CA ASP A 129 13.33 -21.03 -0.21
C ASP A 129 13.39 -19.89 -1.23
N SER A 130 14.01 -18.75 -0.89
CA SER A 130 14.02 -17.54 -1.73
C SER A 130 12.60 -17.12 -2.15
N VAL A 131 11.65 -17.17 -1.22
CA VAL A 131 10.22 -16.94 -1.48
C VAL A 131 9.61 -15.98 -0.45
N ILE A 132 8.60 -15.24 -0.91
CA ILE A 132 7.74 -14.41 -0.08
C ILE A 132 6.31 -14.91 -0.24
N LYS A 133 5.69 -15.31 0.87
CA LYS A 133 4.28 -15.70 0.90
C LYS A 133 3.42 -14.48 1.18
N PHE A 134 2.57 -14.14 0.23
CA PHE A 134 1.57 -13.08 0.33
C PHE A 134 0.21 -13.63 0.73
N PRO A 135 -0.65 -12.82 1.39
CA PRO A 135 -2.03 -13.19 1.63
C PRO A 135 -2.88 -13.02 0.36
N GLY A 136 -4.04 -13.69 0.34
CA GLY A 136 -4.95 -13.69 -0.79
C GLY A 136 -4.39 -14.46 -1.99
N ASN A 137 -4.84 -14.11 -3.20
CA ASN A 137 -4.60 -14.90 -4.41
C ASN A 137 -3.20 -14.74 -5.00
N LEU A 138 -2.35 -13.88 -4.42
CA LEU A 138 -0.97 -13.70 -4.91
C LEU A 138 -0.06 -14.90 -4.55
N GLY A 139 -0.32 -15.57 -3.42
CA GLY A 139 0.40 -16.77 -3.03
C GLY A 139 1.90 -16.55 -2.79
N MET A 140 2.70 -17.53 -3.22
CA MET A 140 4.15 -17.56 -3.03
C MET A 140 4.87 -16.95 -4.24
N VAL A 141 5.65 -15.90 -4.01
CA VAL A 141 6.38 -15.17 -5.06
C VAL A 141 7.88 -15.35 -4.82
N LYS A 142 8.64 -15.70 -5.87
CA LYS A 142 10.10 -15.82 -5.78
C LYS A 142 10.73 -14.46 -5.51
N ALA A 143 11.77 -14.42 -4.69
CA ALA A 143 12.45 -13.20 -4.28
C ALA A 143 13.94 -13.45 -4.06
N VAL A 144 14.78 -12.50 -4.46
CA VAL A 144 16.23 -12.59 -4.23
C VAL A 144 16.62 -11.72 -3.04
N PHE A 145 17.06 -12.38 -1.97
CA PHE A 145 17.50 -11.73 -0.74
C PHE A 145 19.02 -11.56 -0.76
N HIS A 146 19.49 -10.33 -0.94
CA HIS A 146 20.93 -10.02 -0.96
C HIS A 146 21.56 -9.86 0.44
N ARG A 147 20.74 -9.86 1.50
CA ARG A 147 21.15 -9.63 2.89
C ARG A 147 20.27 -10.46 3.81
N GLU A 148 20.81 -10.82 4.97
CA GLU A 148 19.99 -11.38 6.06
C GLU A 148 18.86 -10.39 6.42
N LEU A 149 17.64 -10.92 6.41
CA LEU A 149 16.47 -10.13 6.70
C LEU A 149 16.22 -10.14 8.21
N PRO A 150 16.17 -8.98 8.86
CA PRO A 150 15.76 -8.90 10.26
C PRO A 150 14.27 -9.23 10.41
N ASP A 151 13.80 -9.36 11.66
CA ASP A 151 12.37 -9.27 12.00
C ASP A 151 11.82 -7.89 11.59
N ALA A 152 11.46 -7.77 10.32
CA ALA A 152 10.94 -6.56 9.70
C ALA A 152 9.41 -6.57 9.71
N LYS A 153 8.79 -5.39 9.77
CA LYS A 153 7.34 -5.25 9.76
C LYS A 153 6.91 -4.29 8.64
N PHE A 154 5.83 -4.66 7.97
CA PHE A 154 5.19 -3.94 6.87
C PHE A 154 5.98 -3.92 5.56
N THR A 155 5.31 -4.39 4.51
CA THR A 155 6.00 -4.77 3.29
C THR A 155 5.22 -4.36 2.05
N THR A 156 5.70 -3.30 1.42
CA THR A 156 5.04 -2.64 0.28
C THR A 156 5.55 -3.24 -1.03
N VAL A 157 4.65 -3.69 -1.91
CA VAL A 157 5.00 -4.06 -3.29
C VAL A 157 4.93 -2.80 -4.16
N THR A 158 6.03 -2.46 -4.81
CA THR A 158 6.13 -1.31 -5.69
C THR A 158 6.55 -1.76 -7.08
N ARG A 159 5.80 -1.34 -8.09
CA ARG A 159 6.22 -1.44 -9.48
C ARG A 159 7.01 -0.20 -9.86
N SER A 160 8.30 -0.39 -10.16
CA SER A 160 9.18 0.65 -10.69
C SER A 160 9.42 0.42 -12.17
N LYS A 161 9.51 1.50 -12.96
CA LYS A 161 10.01 1.45 -14.34
C LYS A 161 11.41 2.03 -14.31
N ASN A 162 12.43 1.20 -14.55
CA ASN A 162 13.80 1.65 -14.75
C ASN A 162 14.10 1.64 -16.26
N ALA A 163 15.25 2.18 -16.68
CA ALA A 163 15.68 2.19 -18.08
C ALA A 163 15.73 0.78 -18.72
N ASP A 164 16.06 -0.25 -17.92
CA ASP A 164 16.06 -1.68 -18.29
C ASP A 164 14.67 -2.34 -18.40
N GLY A 165 13.57 -1.61 -18.15
CA GLY A 165 12.20 -2.15 -18.17
C GLY A 165 11.48 -2.12 -16.83
N ARG A 166 10.33 -2.82 -16.75
CA ARG A 166 9.48 -2.89 -15.55
C ARG A 166 10.12 -3.85 -14.54
N GLN A 167 10.44 -3.35 -13.35
CA GLN A 167 10.90 -4.17 -12.23
C GLN A 167 9.88 -4.10 -11.08
N LEU A 168 9.55 -5.26 -10.53
CA LEU A 168 8.75 -5.37 -9.31
C LEU A 168 9.68 -5.47 -8.11
N LEU A 169 9.57 -4.49 -7.23
CA LEU A 169 10.36 -4.39 -6.01
C LEU A 169 9.46 -4.53 -4.80
N PHE A 170 9.95 -5.25 -3.81
CA PHE A 170 9.32 -5.37 -2.52
C PHE A 170 10.14 -4.64 -1.48
N CYS A 171 9.50 -3.70 -0.79
CA CYS A 171 10.14 -2.84 0.19
C CYS A 171 9.77 -3.30 1.60
N LEU A 172 10.76 -3.80 2.32
CA LEU A 172 10.71 -4.15 3.74
C LEU A 172 11.08 -2.94 4.57
N ILE A 173 10.25 -2.60 5.55
CA ILE A 173 10.59 -1.55 6.52
C ILE A 173 10.97 -2.23 7.84
N ARG A 174 12.23 -2.08 8.24
CA ARG A 174 12.67 -2.45 9.59
C ARG A 174 12.43 -1.27 10.51
N LYS A 175 11.71 -1.47 11.61
CA LYS A 175 11.74 -0.55 12.75
C LYS A 175 12.87 -1.01 13.67
N THR A 176 13.97 -0.27 13.72
CA THR A 176 14.97 -0.45 14.78
C THR A 176 14.53 0.43 15.95
N ILE A 177 14.06 -0.20 17.02
CA ILE A 177 13.98 0.47 18.32
C ILE A 177 15.41 0.44 18.86
N ARG A 178 15.99 1.61 19.10
CA ARG A 178 17.26 1.74 19.85
C ARG A 178 16.92 1.95 21.31
#